data_AF-A0A9E5NYN8-F1
#
_entry.id   AF-A0A9E5NYN8-F1
#
_cell.length_a   1.000
_cell.length_b   1.000
_cell.length_c   1.000
_cell.angle_alpha   90.00
_cell.angle_beta   90.00
_cell.angle_gamma   90.00
#
_symmetry.space_group_name_H-M   'P 1'
#
loop_
_entity.id
_entity.type
_entity.pdbx_description
1 polymer ?
#
loop_
_entity_poly.entity_id
_entity_poly.type
_entity_poly.pdbx_seq_one_letter_code
_entity_poly.pdbx_strand_id
1 'polypeptide(L)'
;MPTYAYEALNAAGKPQSGTVEAASSEEAVQRIKSEGFFPTSVREQKVKGDGRVKGDGKIKKKKKSTSISLSIGKVGQKHLTLFTRQLSTLQDAGLPLLRSIQILEAQQKPGLLKSILSGIAEDVEGGT
;
A
#
# COMPACT_ATOMS: atom_id res chain seq x y z
N MET A 1 1.72 -16.74 -23.42
CA MET A 1 2.10 -15.31 -23.46
C MET A 1 2.13 -14.81 -22.02
N PRO A 2 3.08 -13.94 -21.63
CA PRO A 2 3.08 -13.39 -20.29
C PRO A 2 1.82 -12.54 -20.05
N THR A 3 1.29 -12.61 -18.84
CA THR A 3 0.15 -11.78 -18.43
C THR A 3 0.71 -10.60 -17.64
N TYR A 4 0.26 -9.39 -17.96
CA TYR A 4 0.61 -8.17 -17.28
C TYR A 4 -0.58 -7.72 -16.44
N ALA A 5 -0.38 -7.54 -15.14
CA ALA A 5 -1.36 -6.86 -14.30
C ALA A 5 -1.19 -5.36 -14.51
N TYR A 6 -2.30 -4.65 -14.75
CA TYR A 6 -2.29 -3.22 -14.95
C TYR A 6 -3.25 -2.51 -13.99
N GLU A 7 -2.83 -1.33 -13.57
CA GLU A 7 -3.68 -0.32 -12.96
C GLU A 7 -3.74 0.84 -13.95
N ALA A 8 -4.95 1.26 -14.31
CA ALA A 8 -5.16 2.32 -15.27
C ALA A 8 -6.34 3.20 -14.85
N LEU A 9 -6.30 4.47 -15.23
CA LEU A 9 -7.37 5.42 -14.99
C LEU A 9 -8.31 5.41 -16.21
N ASN A 10 -9.62 5.35 -15.98
CA ASN A 10 -10.57 5.60 -17.07
C ASN A 10 -10.66 7.11 -17.40
N ALA A 11 -11.37 7.47 -18.46
CA ALA A 11 -11.58 8.88 -18.85
C ALA A 11 -12.25 9.73 -17.75
N ALA A 12 -12.93 9.10 -16.79
CA ALA A 12 -13.54 9.75 -15.63
C ALA A 12 -12.59 9.88 -14.41
N GLY A 13 -11.31 9.52 -14.56
CA GLY A 13 -10.29 9.59 -13.51
C GLY A 13 -10.45 8.55 -12.40
N LYS A 14 -11.27 7.51 -12.59
CA LYS A 14 -11.41 6.40 -11.63
C LYS A 14 -10.37 5.32 -11.91
N PRO A 15 -9.71 4.78 -10.87
CA PRO A 15 -8.76 3.68 -11.03
C PRO A 15 -9.50 2.38 -11.35
N GLN A 16 -9.00 1.66 -12.35
CA GLN A 16 -9.45 0.35 -12.78
C GLN A 16 -8.25 -0.57 -12.90
N SER A 17 -8.32 -1.73 -12.24
CA SER A 17 -7.28 -2.74 -12.28
C SER A 17 -7.74 -3.95 -13.11
N GLY A 18 -6.85 -4.49 -13.93
CA GLY A 18 -7.14 -5.65 -14.77
C GLY A 18 -5.87 -6.43 -15.10
N THR A 19 -6.02 -7.46 -15.91
CA THR A 19 -4.91 -8.23 -16.46
C THR A 19 -5.00 -8.19 -17.98
N VAL A 20 -3.88 -7.93 -18.65
CA VAL A 20 -3.76 -7.93 -20.10
C VAL A 20 -2.69 -8.94 -20.51
N GLU A 21 -2.99 -9.77 -21.49
CA GLU A 21 -1.97 -10.63 -22.10
C GLU A 21 -1.22 -9.84 -23.17
N ALA A 22 0.10 -9.81 -23.11
CA ALA A 22 0.93 -9.13 -24.10
C ALA A 22 2.27 -9.85 -24.24
N ALA A 23 2.98 -9.69 -25.35
CA ALA A 23 4.32 -10.26 -25.49
C ALA A 23 5.39 -9.44 -24.74
N SER A 24 5.09 -8.17 -24.44
CA SER A 24 5.98 -7.24 -23.74
C SER A 24 5.21 -6.20 -22.92
N SER A 25 5.91 -5.55 -21.98
CA SER A 25 5.36 -4.43 -21.19
C SER A 25 4.90 -3.26 -22.08
N GLU A 26 5.63 -3.01 -23.18
CA GLU A 26 5.34 -1.94 -24.12
C GLU A 26 4.05 -2.21 -24.92
N GLU A 27 3.86 -3.46 -25.34
CA GLU A 27 2.62 -3.92 -25.99
C GLU A 27 1.43 -3.90 -25.00
N ALA A 28 1.66 -4.25 -23.73
CA ALA A 28 0.63 -4.14 -22.68
C ALA A 28 0.16 -2.70 -22.50
N VAL A 29 1.08 -1.74 -22.43
CA VAL A 29 0.77 -0.30 -22.34
C VAL A 29 -0.03 0.16 -23.56
N GLN A 30 0.33 -0.30 -24.77
CA GLN A 30 -0.40 0.05 -25.99
C GLN A 30 -1.82 -0.52 -26.00
N ARG A 31 -2.04 -1.77 -25.58
CA ARG A 31 -3.40 -2.34 -25.47
C ARG A 31 -4.27 -1.59 -24.47
N ILE A 32 -3.72 -1.28 -23.30
CA ILE A 32 -4.44 -0.54 -22.25
C ILE A 32 -4.85 0.86 -22.77
N LYS A 33 -3.96 1.54 -23.50
CA LYS A 33 -4.26 2.82 -24.14
C LYS A 33 -5.32 2.70 -25.24
N SER A 34 -5.27 1.65 -26.07
CA SER A 34 -6.26 1.38 -27.12
C SER A 34 -7.65 1.07 -26.56
N GLU A 35 -7.73 0.52 -25.35
CA GLU A 35 -8.98 0.31 -24.61
C GLU A 35 -9.51 1.60 -23.93
N GLY A 36 -8.83 2.74 -24.12
CA GLY A 36 -9.25 4.02 -23.57
C GLY A 36 -8.91 4.21 -22.09
N PHE A 37 -8.03 3.36 -21.54
CA PHE A 37 -7.52 3.48 -20.19
C PHE A 37 -6.12 4.10 -20.18
N PHE A 38 -5.84 4.96 -19.19
CA PHE A 38 -4.54 5.59 -18.99
C PHE A 38 -3.72 4.78 -17.97
N PRO A 39 -2.71 3.99 -18.39
CA PRO A 39 -1.96 3.14 -17.48
C PRO A 39 -1.15 3.96 -16.47
N THR A 40 -1.34 3.69 -15.18
CA THR A 40 -0.56 4.26 -14.08
C THR A 40 0.52 3.30 -13.59
N SER A 41 0.31 1.99 -13.75
CA SER A 41 1.29 0.97 -13.41
C SER A 41 1.04 -0.31 -14.23
N VAL A 42 2.08 -0.86 -14.85
CA VAL A 42 2.05 -2.15 -15.56
C VAL A 42 3.12 -3.05 -14.96
N ARG A 43 2.74 -4.22 -14.46
CA ARG A 43 3.68 -5.20 -13.88
C ARG A 43 3.50 -6.56 -14.55
N GLU A 44 4.62 -7.17 -14.92
CA GLU A 44 4.64 -8.53 -15.46
C GLU A 44 4.27 -9.54 -14.35
N GLN A 45 3.17 -10.24 -14.54
CA GLN A 45 2.79 -11.37 -13.70
C GLN A 45 3.34 -12.63 -14.36
N LYS A 46 4.50 -13.10 -13.88
CA LYS A 46 5.04 -14.41 -14.29
C LYS A 46 4.11 -15.52 -13.80
N VAL A 47 3.26 -15.99 -14.69
CA VAL A 47 2.39 -17.15 -14.45
C VAL A 47 3.27 -18.41 -14.42
N LYS A 48 3.58 -18.91 -13.22
CA LYS A 48 3.82 -20.35 -13.05
C LYS A 48 2.45 -21.03 -13.11
N GLY A 49 2.23 -21.92 -14.09
CA GLY A 49 1.05 -22.79 -14.15
C GLY A 49 0.89 -23.60 -12.86
N ASP A 50 -0.30 -24.02 -12.43
CA ASP A 50 -1.29 -24.77 -13.20
C ASP A 50 -2.69 -24.72 -12.50
N GLY A 51 -3.76 -24.70 -13.30
CA GLY A 51 -4.98 -25.45 -13.00
C GLY A 51 -6.17 -24.80 -12.28
N ARG A 52 -7.18 -24.37 -13.08
CA ARG A 52 -8.65 -24.60 -12.91
C ARG A 52 -9.35 -23.94 -11.69
N VAL A 53 -10.56 -23.35 -11.71
CA VAL A 53 -11.77 -23.41 -12.55
C VAL A 53 -12.69 -22.24 -12.14
N LYS A 54 -13.47 -21.72 -13.11
CA LYS A 54 -14.78 -21.05 -13.05
C LYS A 54 -15.30 -20.45 -11.73
N GLY A 55 -15.90 -19.26 -11.89
CA GLY A 55 -17.31 -19.07 -11.54
C GLY A 55 -17.58 -18.21 -10.30
N ASP A 56 -18.40 -17.18 -10.52
CA ASP A 56 -19.41 -16.61 -9.63
C ASP A 56 -19.18 -16.53 -8.10
N GLY A 57 -19.46 -15.33 -7.60
CA GLY A 57 -20.24 -15.22 -6.37
C GLY A 57 -19.49 -14.78 -5.11
N LYS A 58 -19.92 -13.58 -4.65
CA LYS A 58 -20.28 -13.27 -3.26
C LYS A 58 -19.26 -13.56 -2.15
N ILE A 59 -18.93 -12.46 -1.45
CA ILE A 59 -18.93 -12.33 0.02
C ILE A 59 -18.23 -13.47 0.78
N LYS A 60 -17.00 -13.25 1.26
CA LYS A 60 -16.60 -13.81 2.57
C LYS A 60 -15.73 -12.87 3.40
N LYS A 61 -16.34 -12.48 4.53
CA LYS A 61 -15.74 -11.92 5.73
C LYS A 61 -14.56 -12.77 6.23
N LYS A 62 -13.63 -12.08 6.89
CA LYS A 62 -12.77 -12.51 8.01
C LYS A 62 -12.10 -13.88 7.87
N LYS A 63 -10.77 -13.87 7.79
CA LYS A 63 -9.95 -14.69 8.68
C LYS A 63 -8.76 -13.88 9.19
N LYS A 64 -8.67 -13.79 10.51
CA LYS A 64 -7.43 -13.50 11.24
C LYS A 64 -6.37 -14.48 10.73
N SER A 65 -5.38 -13.99 10.00
CA SER A 65 -4.05 -14.56 10.04
C SER A 65 -3.16 -13.50 10.65
N THR A 66 -2.58 -13.83 11.78
CA THR A 66 -1.41 -13.17 12.34
C THR A 66 -0.25 -13.43 11.38
N SER A 67 -0.30 -12.82 10.21
CA SER A 67 0.87 -12.70 9.34
C SER A 67 1.61 -11.48 9.83
N ILE A 68 2.82 -11.73 10.33
CA ILE A 68 3.87 -10.72 10.41
C ILE A 68 4.09 -10.27 8.95
N SER A 69 3.25 -9.32 8.53
CA SER A 69 3.42 -8.64 7.27
C SER A 69 4.59 -7.71 7.49
N LEU A 70 5.79 -8.21 7.15
CA LEU A 70 6.90 -7.37 6.75
C LEU A 70 6.35 -6.50 5.62
N SER A 71 5.79 -5.35 6.01
CA SER A 71 5.06 -4.47 5.15
C SER A 71 6.12 -3.78 4.28
N ILE A 72 6.48 -4.39 3.16
CA ILE A 72 7.29 -3.73 2.12
C ILE A 72 6.33 -2.77 1.40
N GLY A 73 6.05 -1.65 2.05
CA GLY A 73 5.20 -0.58 1.54
C GLY A 73 5.78 0.77 1.97
N LYS A 74 5.45 1.84 1.26
CA LYS A 74 5.74 3.20 1.73
C LYS A 74 4.57 3.70 2.57
N VAL A 75 4.86 4.48 3.61
CA VAL A 75 3.83 5.23 4.32
C VAL A 75 3.26 6.28 3.35
N GLY A 76 1.94 6.31 3.20
CA GLY A 76 1.29 7.30 2.33
C GLY A 76 1.56 8.73 2.82
N GLN A 77 1.77 9.66 1.87
CA GLN A 77 2.11 11.05 2.19
C GLN A 77 1.12 11.72 3.16
N LYS A 78 -0.18 11.47 3.01
CA LYS A 78 -1.22 12.00 3.91
C LYS A 78 -1.02 11.57 5.37
N HIS A 79 -0.60 10.33 5.60
CA HIS A 79 -0.34 9.83 6.95
C HIS A 79 0.89 10.47 7.56
N LEU A 80 1.95 10.67 6.77
CA LEU A 80 3.14 11.40 7.22
C LEU A 80 2.80 12.86 7.58
N THR A 81 2.06 13.57 6.74
CA THR A 81 1.66 14.96 7.01
C THR A 81 0.81 15.09 8.27
N LEU A 82 -0.11 14.16 8.51
CA LEU A 82 -0.91 14.14 9.74
C LEU A 82 -0.04 13.86 10.97
N PHE A 83 0.83 12.85 10.88
CA PHE A 83 1.77 12.50 11.95
C PHE A 83 2.66 13.69 12.33
N THR A 84 3.31 14.34 11.36
CA THR A 84 4.23 15.45 11.64
C THR A 84 3.52 16.67 12.23
N ARG A 85 2.29 16.97 11.78
CA ARG A 85 1.48 18.05 12.36
C ARG A 85 1.09 17.75 13.81
N GLN A 86 0.69 16.52 14.11
CA GLN A 86 0.33 16.10 15.46
C GLN A 86 1.56 16.11 16.37
N LEU A 87 2.71 15.64 15.88
CA LEU A 87 3.97 15.71 16.61
C LEU A 87 4.36 17.15 16.94
N SER A 88 4.30 18.06 15.97
CA SER A 88 4.54 19.50 16.20
C SER A 88 3.64 20.04 17.30
N THR A 89 2.35 19.72 17.26
CA THR A 89 1.39 20.21 18.26
C THR A 89 1.73 19.73 19.68
N LEU A 90 2.17 18.47 19.82
CA LEU A 90 2.57 17.92 21.11
C LEU A 90 3.90 18.52 21.60
N GLN A 91 4.82 18.79 20.67
CA GLN A 91 6.08 19.45 20.96
C GLN A 91 5.86 20.91 21.41
N ASP A 92 4.97 21.64 20.73
CA ASP A 92 4.58 23.01 21.06
C ASP A 92 3.87 23.08 22.43
N ALA A 93 3.15 22.02 22.79
CA ALA A 93 2.53 21.85 24.11
C ALA A 93 3.54 21.47 25.22
N GLY A 94 4.83 21.32 24.89
CA GLY A 94 5.90 21.02 25.84
C GLY A 94 5.94 19.56 26.32
N LEU A 95 5.28 18.63 25.61
CA LEU A 95 5.39 17.21 25.95
C LEU A 95 6.79 16.68 25.59
N PRO A 96 7.39 15.81 26.44
CA PRO A 96 8.62 15.12 26.10
C PRO A 96 8.49 14.36 24.76
N LEU A 97 9.52 14.42 23.92
CA LEU A 97 9.53 13.83 22.57
C LEU A 97 9.13 12.34 22.58
N LEU A 98 9.73 11.55 23.47
CA LEU A 98 9.42 10.11 23.62
C LEU A 98 7.94 9.91 23.95
N ARG A 99 7.39 10.74 24.83
CA ARG A 99 5.97 10.66 25.21
C ARG A 99 5.06 11.01 24.03
N SER A 100 5.43 12.03 23.26
CA SER A 100 4.71 12.43 22.06
C SER A 100 4.66 11.31 21.02
N ILE A 101 5.79 10.62 20.77
CA ILE A 101 5.86 9.49 19.84
C ILE A 101 4.99 8.33 20.30
N GLN A 102 5.05 7.94 21.58
CA GLN A 102 4.20 6.88 22.14
C GLN A 102 2.70 7.16 22.02
N ILE A 103 2.28 8.41 22.26
CA ILE A 103 0.87 8.82 22.09
C ILE A 103 0.44 8.66 20.63
N LEU A 104 1.28 9.11 19.69
CA LEU A 104 0.97 9.03 18.26
C LEU A 104 0.95 7.60 17.75
N GLU A 105 1.85 6.75 18.24
CA GLU A 105 1.93 5.32 17.95
C GLU A 105 0.67 4.56 18.42
N ALA A 106 0.19 4.86 19.63
CA ALA A 106 -1.04 4.29 20.18
C ALA A 106 -2.29 4.68 19.36
N GLN A 107 -2.30 5.86 18.76
CA GLN A 107 -3.39 6.35 17.89
C GLN A 107 -3.33 5.77 16.47
N GLN A 108 -2.19 5.20 16.04
CA GLN A 108 -2.09 4.60 14.71
C GLN A 108 -2.82 3.27 14.63
N LYS A 109 -3.46 3.04 13.48
CA LYS A 109 -4.00 1.72 13.13
C LYS A 109 -2.85 0.72 12.94
N PRO A 110 -3.07 -0.58 13.20
CA PRO A 110 -2.08 -1.61 12.90
C PRO A 110 -1.64 -1.54 11.43
N GLY A 111 -0.34 -1.43 11.21
CA GLY A 111 0.24 -1.28 9.89
C GLY A 111 1.69 -0.78 9.95
N LEU A 112 2.27 -0.52 8.79
CA LEU A 112 3.66 -0.12 8.63
C LEU A 112 4.08 1.05 9.52
N LEU A 113 3.31 2.14 9.50
CA LEU A 113 3.67 3.35 10.24
C LEU A 113 3.74 3.07 11.75
N LYS A 114 2.85 2.22 12.28
CA LYS A 114 2.87 1.84 13.68
C LYS A 114 4.14 1.06 14.04
N SER A 115 4.53 0.10 13.20
CA SER A 115 5.77 -0.66 13.41
C SER A 115 7.01 0.22 13.36
N ILE A 116 7.05 1.20 12.44
CA ILE A 116 8.15 2.17 12.35
C ILE A 116 8.19 3.04 13.61
N LEU A 117 7.04 3.55 14.07
CA LEU A 117 6.98 4.39 15.27
C LEU A 117 7.38 3.63 16.55
N SER A 118 7.05 2.34 16.64
CA SER A 118 7.50 1.47 17.73
C SER A 118 9.02 1.37 17.75
N GLY A 119 9.65 1.12 16.58
CA GLY A 119 11.10 1.07 16.47
C GLY A 119 11.75 2.41 16.85
N ILE A 120 11.21 3.53 16.35
CA ILE A 120 11.72 4.86 16.72
C ILE A 120 11.56 5.12 18.22
N ALA A 121 10.46 4.70 18.84
CA ALA A 121 10.28 4.86 20.29
C ALA A 121 11.33 4.08 21.08
N GLU A 122 11.62 2.84 20.67
CA GLU A 122 12.66 2.00 21.26
C GLU A 122 14.05 2.62 21.07
N ASP A 123 14.37 3.12 19.88
CA ASP A 123 15.65 3.77 19.57
C ASP A 123 15.85 5.04 20.44
N VAL A 124 14.81 5.87 20.55
CA VAL A 124 14.84 7.10 21.36
C VAL A 124 14.93 6.79 22.85
N GLU A 125 14.27 5.73 23.32
CA GLU A 125 14.38 5.26 24.71
C GLU A 125 15.79 4.70 25.00
N GLY A 126 16.40 4.01 24.02
CA GLY A 126 17.77 3.51 24.06
C GLY A 126 18.84 4.60 23.88
N GLY A 127 18.46 5.78 23.40
CA GLY A 127 19.35 6.91 23.15
C GLY A 127 20.17 6.83 21.86
N THR A 128 19.68 6.10 20.85
CA THR A 128 20.33 5.88 19.54
C THR A 128 19.57 6.49 18.37
#